data_AF-A0A6J1WGI8-F1
#
_entry.id   AF-A0A6J1WGI8-F1
#
_cell.length_a   1.000
_cell.length_b   1.000
_cell.length_c   1.000
_cell.angle_alpha   90.00
_cell.angle_beta   90.00
_cell.angle_gamma   90.00
#
_symmetry.space_group_name_H-M   'P 1'
#
loop_
_entity.id
_entity.type
_entity.pdbx_description
1 polymer ?
#
loop_
_entity_poly.entity_id
_entity_poly.type
_entity_poly.pdbx_seq_one_letter_code
_entity_poly.pdbx_strand_id
1 'polypeptide(L)'
;MTEFTSPHGKRMPILVLRLVTLAVLVAALTMHMRSVRVFRWEQSVSGGIVVTYCVVSLGLTLCAGTENCGGQALQAFLCGAGAAIFAVNATVIWRRWRRASELTRVVAELLFAMGVPLKRHVRIKVFLSGIAAAALLLDLALAPLLGQALATVNT
;
A
#
# COMPACT_ATOMS: atom_id res chain seq x y z
N MET A 1 -37.17 1.07 -27.30
CA MET A 1 -35.72 0.81 -27.17
C MET A 1 -35.33 1.29 -25.78
N THR A 2 -35.44 0.41 -24.79
CA THR A 2 -35.04 0.68 -23.41
C THR A 2 -33.56 0.39 -23.30
N GLU A 3 -32.76 1.44 -23.17
CA GLU A 3 -31.33 1.35 -22.87
C GLU A 3 -31.16 0.59 -21.56
N PHE A 4 -30.65 -0.64 -21.67
CA PHE A 4 -30.29 -1.48 -20.53
C PHE A 4 -29.02 -0.87 -19.92
N THR A 5 -29.13 0.24 -19.19
CA THR A 5 -28.01 0.81 -18.43
C THR A 5 -27.70 -0.17 -17.30
N SER A 6 -26.80 -1.12 -17.58
CA SER A 6 -26.36 -2.11 -16.61
C SER A 6 -25.84 -1.41 -15.35
N PRO A 7 -26.27 -1.81 -14.14
CA PRO A 7 -25.77 -1.25 -12.88
C PRO A 7 -24.25 -1.42 -12.71
N HIS A 8 -23.59 -2.24 -13.55
CA HIS A 8 -22.14 -2.43 -13.56
C HIS A 8 -21.35 -1.20 -14.01
N GLY A 9 -21.87 -0.38 -14.93
CA GLY A 9 -21.13 0.79 -15.45
C GLY A 9 -20.83 1.83 -14.36
N LYS A 10 -21.71 1.96 -13.37
CA LYS A 10 -21.58 2.94 -12.28
C LYS A 10 -20.54 2.54 -11.25
N ARG A 11 -20.29 1.25 -11.01
CA ARG A 11 -19.33 0.77 -9.99
C ARG A 11 -17.92 0.55 -10.56
N MET A 12 -17.80 0.53 -11.88
CA MET A 12 -16.56 0.33 -12.61
C MET A 12 -15.40 1.26 -12.17
N PRO A 13 -15.56 2.58 -11.97
CA PRO A 13 -14.45 3.44 -11.60
C PRO A 13 -13.92 3.16 -10.18
N ILE A 14 -14.78 2.82 -9.23
CA ILE A 14 -14.37 2.45 -7.86
C ILE A 14 -13.65 1.10 -7.89
N LEU A 15 -14.16 0.14 -8.66
CA LEU A 15 -13.51 -1.17 -8.83
C LEU A 15 -12.11 -1.03 -9.45
N VAL A 16 -11.97 -0.22 -10.49
CA VAL A 16 -10.68 0.05 -11.14
C VAL A 16 -9.70 0.69 -10.17
N LEU A 17 -10.12 1.71 -9.40
CA LEU A 17 -9.29 2.33 -8.37
C LEU A 17 -8.77 1.29 -7.36
N ARG A 18 -9.65 0.41 -6.86
CA ARG A 18 -9.29 -0.64 -5.89
C ARG A 18 -8.31 -1.66 -6.48
N LEU A 19 -8.53 -2.08 -7.72
CA LEU A 19 -7.64 -3.01 -8.43
C LEU A 19 -6.26 -2.40 -8.65
N VAL A 20 -6.18 -1.11 -9.00
CA VAL A 20 -4.91 -0.38 -9.14
C VAL A 20 -4.19 -0.30 -7.79
N THR A 21 -4.88 0.07 -6.72
CA THR A 21 -4.30 0.09 -5.36
C THR A 21 -3.76 -1.28 -4.96
N LEU A 22 -4.52 -2.35 -5.22
CA LEU A 22 -4.10 -3.71 -4.96
C LEU A 22 -2.86 -4.09 -5.78
N ALA A 23 -2.83 -3.76 -7.07
CA ALA A 23 -1.68 -4.02 -7.93
C ALA A 23 -0.41 -3.32 -7.42
N VAL A 24 -0.53 -2.06 -6.96
CA VAL A 24 0.57 -1.31 -6.35
C VAL A 24 1.06 -2.00 -5.07
N LEU A 25 0.16 -2.45 -4.19
CA LEU A 25 0.53 -3.16 -2.96
C LEU A 25 1.24 -4.50 -3.26
N VAL A 26 0.76 -5.26 -4.24
CA VAL A 26 1.37 -6.52 -4.67
C VAL A 26 2.75 -6.28 -5.31
N ALA A 27 2.90 -5.22 -6.12
CA ALA A 27 4.19 -4.83 -6.67
C ALA A 27 5.17 -4.44 -5.54
N ALA A 28 4.70 -3.66 -4.56
CA ALA A 28 5.48 -3.29 -3.38
C ALA A 28 5.89 -4.54 -2.58
N LEU A 29 4.99 -5.50 -2.39
CA LEU A 29 5.28 -6.79 -1.74
C LEU A 29 6.39 -7.55 -2.47
N THR A 30 6.28 -7.64 -3.79
CA THR A 30 7.24 -8.36 -4.64
C THR A 30 8.62 -7.72 -4.55
N MET A 31 8.69 -6.38 -4.59
CA MET A 31 9.94 -5.64 -4.42
C MET A 31 10.49 -5.75 -2.99
N HIS A 32 9.64 -5.78 -1.97
CA HIS A 32 10.03 -6.02 -0.58
C HIS A 32 10.66 -7.41 -0.38
N MET A 33 10.06 -8.44 -1.00
CA MET A 33 10.58 -9.82 -0.95
C MET A 33 11.90 -9.99 -1.72
N ARG A 34 12.09 -9.24 -2.81
CA ARG A 34 13.32 -9.30 -3.63
C ARG A 34 14.46 -8.46 -3.10
N SER A 35 14.19 -7.32 -2.47
CA SER A 35 15.24 -6.32 -2.21
C SER A 35 16.25 -6.72 -1.14
N VAL A 36 15.91 -7.48 -0.08
CA VAL A 36 16.91 -7.77 0.98
C VAL A 36 16.53 -8.95 1.88
N ARG A 37 17.39 -9.97 1.97
CA ARG A 37 17.36 -11.02 3.02
C ARG A 37 18.28 -10.75 4.21
N VAL A 38 19.05 -9.66 4.17
CA VAL A 38 20.21 -9.42 5.04
C VAL A 38 19.81 -9.02 6.48
N PHE A 39 18.62 -8.45 6.69
CA PHE A 39 18.10 -8.17 8.03
C PHE A 39 16.78 -8.89 8.26
N ARG A 40 16.93 -10.13 8.75
CA ARG A 40 15.84 -11.10 8.97
C ARG A 40 14.68 -10.54 9.80
N TRP A 41 14.96 -9.65 10.74
CA TRP A 41 13.94 -9.04 11.59
C TRP A 41 13.16 -7.88 10.92
N GLU A 42 13.84 -6.97 10.21
CA GLU A 42 13.16 -5.90 9.46
C GLU A 42 12.35 -6.44 8.28
N GLN A 43 12.75 -7.59 7.74
CA GLN A 43 11.99 -8.29 6.70
C GLN A 43 10.67 -8.85 7.24
N SER A 44 10.67 -9.41 8.46
CA SER A 44 9.48 -10.00 9.08
C SER A 44 8.38 -8.97 9.34
N VAL A 45 8.74 -7.81 9.92
CA VAL A 45 7.77 -6.77 10.30
C VAL A 45 7.22 -6.03 9.08
N SER A 46 8.08 -5.50 8.19
CA SER A 46 7.59 -4.77 7.01
C SER A 46 6.91 -5.68 6.00
N GLY A 47 7.40 -6.92 5.82
CA GLY A 47 6.75 -7.91 4.95
C GLY A 47 5.36 -8.29 5.44
N GLY A 48 5.22 -8.57 6.75
CA GLY A 48 3.93 -8.87 7.37
C GLY A 48 2.91 -7.76 7.19
N ILE A 49 3.30 -6.49 7.39
CA ILE A 49 2.42 -5.34 7.15
C ILE A 49 1.92 -5.32 5.70
N VAL A 50 2.82 -5.48 4.73
CA VAL A 50 2.43 -5.45 3.30
C VAL A 50 1.49 -6.60 2.95
N VAL A 51 1.75 -7.82 3.43
CA VAL A 51 0.89 -8.99 3.19
C VAL A 51 -0.51 -8.77 3.76
N THR A 52 -0.60 -8.33 5.02
CA THR A 52 -1.89 -8.04 5.67
C THR A 52 -2.70 -7.04 4.85
N TYR A 53 -2.07 -5.96 4.40
CA TYR A 53 -2.78 -4.95 3.61
C TYR A 53 -3.11 -5.41 2.19
N CYS A 54 -2.35 -6.32 1.57
CA CYS A 54 -2.76 -6.95 0.32
C CYS A 54 -4.04 -7.78 0.49
N VAL A 55 -4.13 -8.60 1.55
CA VAL A 55 -5.31 -9.43 1.84
C VAL A 55 -6.53 -8.55 2.13
N VAL A 56 -6.34 -7.51 2.93
CA VAL A 56 -7.40 -6.54 3.26
C VAL A 56 -7.89 -5.80 2.01
N SER A 57 -6.98 -5.30 1.16
CA SER A 57 -7.35 -4.63 -0.09
C SER A 57 -8.04 -5.57 -1.08
N LEU A 58 -7.66 -6.85 -1.11
CA LEU A 58 -8.37 -7.86 -1.89
C LEU A 58 -9.82 -8.03 -1.40
N GLY A 59 -10.02 -8.14 -0.09
CA GLY A 59 -11.36 -8.20 0.52
C GLY A 59 -12.22 -6.98 0.20
N LEU A 60 -11.64 -5.78 0.26
CA LEU A 60 -12.32 -4.54 -0.14
C LEU A 60 -12.68 -4.52 -1.64
N THR A 61 -11.80 -5.03 -2.49
CA THR A 61 -12.03 -5.11 -3.94
C THR A 61 -13.18 -6.08 -4.25
N LEU A 62 -13.21 -7.24 -3.59
CA LEU A 62 -14.30 -8.22 -3.70
C LEU A 62 -15.63 -7.63 -3.20
N CYS A 63 -15.61 -6.91 -2.07
CA CYS A 63 -16.77 -6.23 -1.51
C CYS A 63 -17.30 -5.12 -2.44
N ALA A 64 -16.44 -4.38 -3.15
CA ALA A 64 -16.88 -3.41 -4.16
C ALA A 64 -17.60 -4.05 -5.36
N GLY A 65 -17.31 -5.33 -5.64
CA GLY A 65 -17.96 -6.12 -6.69
C GLY A 65 -19.35 -6.67 -6.32
N THR A 66 -19.77 -6.61 -5.05
CA THR A 66 -21.06 -7.17 -4.60
C THR A 66 -22.12 -6.09 -4.35
N GLU A 67 -23.38 -6.40 -4.64
CA GLU A 67 -24.47 -5.41 -4.66
C GLU A 67 -24.79 -4.79 -3.29
N ASN A 68 -24.56 -5.53 -2.20
CA ASN A 68 -24.98 -5.19 -0.83
C ASN A 68 -23.87 -4.64 0.09
N CYS A 69 -22.69 -4.35 -0.44
CA CYS A 69 -21.54 -3.98 0.40
C CYS A 69 -21.53 -2.47 0.74
N GLY A 70 -22.10 -2.09 1.89
CA GLY A 70 -22.07 -0.74 2.48
C GLY A 70 -20.74 -0.39 3.16
N GLY A 71 -19.61 -0.61 2.47
CA GLY A 71 -18.27 -0.69 3.08
C GLY A 71 -17.52 0.62 3.33
N GLN A 72 -18.11 1.80 3.17
CA GLN A 72 -17.35 3.07 3.20
C GLN A 72 -16.64 3.34 4.54
N ALA A 73 -17.29 3.06 5.67
CA ALA A 73 -16.68 3.25 6.98
C ALA A 73 -15.53 2.26 7.24
N LEU A 74 -15.73 1.00 6.86
CA LEU A 74 -14.70 -0.04 6.95
C LEU A 74 -13.50 0.29 6.05
N GLN A 75 -13.78 0.74 4.82
CA GLN A 75 -12.77 1.21 3.89
C GLN A 75 -11.99 2.39 4.45
N ALA A 76 -12.69 3.38 5.04
CA ALA A 76 -12.04 4.55 5.63
C ALA A 76 -11.10 4.16 6.77
N PHE A 77 -11.56 3.25 7.63
CA PHE A 77 -10.74 2.69 8.69
C PHE A 77 -9.52 1.95 8.14
N LEU A 78 -9.70 1.03 7.19
CA LEU A 78 -8.61 0.20 6.67
C LEU A 78 -7.58 1.02 5.88
N CYS A 79 -8.03 1.89 4.96
CA CYS A 79 -7.14 2.76 4.19
C CYS A 79 -6.42 3.76 5.10
N GLY A 80 -7.12 4.38 6.06
CA GLY A 80 -6.54 5.32 7.00
C GLY A 80 -5.52 4.68 7.94
N ALA A 81 -5.89 3.57 8.59
CA ALA A 81 -4.99 2.81 9.45
C ALA A 81 -3.77 2.29 8.67
N GLY A 82 -3.98 1.82 7.43
CA GLY A 82 -2.89 1.33 6.60
C GLY A 82 -1.92 2.42 6.21
N ALA A 83 -2.43 3.57 5.77
CA ALA A 83 -1.60 4.74 5.48
C ALA A 83 -0.75 5.14 6.69
N ALA A 84 -1.36 5.20 7.88
CA ALA A 84 -0.65 5.52 9.12
C ALA A 84 0.44 4.48 9.45
N ILE A 85 0.11 3.19 9.38
CA ILE A 85 1.07 2.10 9.66
C ILE A 85 2.23 2.12 8.68
N PHE A 86 1.98 2.30 7.38
CA PHE A 86 3.04 2.40 6.38
C PHE A 86 3.92 3.65 6.56
N ALA A 87 3.34 4.79 6.92
CA ALA A 87 4.07 6.01 7.23
C ALA A 87 4.95 5.85 8.49
N VAL A 88 4.41 5.22 9.53
CA VAL A 88 5.17 4.88 10.75
C VAL A 88 6.30 3.91 10.41
N ASN A 89 6.04 2.86 9.61
CA ASN A 89 7.06 1.91 9.18
C ASN A 89 8.19 2.61 8.42
N ALA A 90 7.86 3.47 7.45
CA ALA A 90 8.83 4.27 6.71
C ALA A 90 9.68 5.14 7.64
N THR A 91 9.02 5.82 8.59
CA THR A 91 9.67 6.71 9.55
C THR A 91 10.59 5.95 10.50
N VAL A 92 10.16 4.79 10.99
CA VAL A 92 10.94 3.95 11.90
C VAL A 92 12.19 3.42 11.20
N ILE A 93 12.07 2.92 9.96
CA ILE A 93 13.21 2.47 9.16
C ILE A 93 14.20 3.62 8.95
N TRP A 94 13.70 4.79 8.54
CA TRP A 94 14.54 5.97 8.32
C TRP A 94 15.25 6.45 9.59
N ARG A 95 14.52 6.52 10.71
CA ARG A 95 15.08 6.94 12.01
C ARG A 95 16.13 5.96 12.49
N ARG A 96 15.90 4.65 12.37
CA ARG A 96 16.89 3.62 12.75
C ARG A 96 18.14 3.72 11.90
N TRP A 97 18.00 3.92 10.60
CA TRP A 97 19.15 4.13 9.72
C TRP A 97 19.96 5.37 10.11
N ARG A 98 19.29 6.50 10.41
CA ARG A 98 19.99 7.72 10.84
C ARG A 98 20.69 7.60 12.20
N ARG A 99 20.12 6.80 13.12
CA ARG A 99 20.66 6.55 14.46
C ARG A 99 21.56 5.31 14.53
N ALA A 100 21.90 4.70 13.40
CA ALA A 100 22.79 3.56 13.36
C ALA A 100 24.16 3.93 13.96
N SER A 101 24.68 3.06 14.83
CA SER A 101 25.99 3.25 15.47
C SER A 101 27.11 3.21 14.45
N GLU A 102 28.29 3.71 14.81
CA GLU A 102 29.49 3.65 13.97
C GLU A 102 29.82 2.20 13.57
N LEU A 103 29.64 1.23 14.48
CA LEU A 103 29.77 -0.19 14.15
C LEU A 103 28.83 -0.62 13.02
N THR A 104 27.57 -0.15 13.02
CA THR A 104 26.63 -0.50 11.94
C THR A 104 27.00 0.16 10.61
N ARG A 105 27.64 1.34 10.66
CA ARG A 105 28.14 2.02 9.45
C ARG A 105 29.35 1.29 8.86
N VAL A 106 30.29 0.88 9.69
CA VAL A 106 31.46 0.08 9.27
C VAL A 106 31.01 -1.26 8.67
N VAL A 107 30.06 -1.95 9.33
CA VAL A 107 29.48 -3.19 8.77
C VAL A 107 28.77 -2.91 7.44
N ALA A 108 28.06 -1.79 7.30
CA ALA A 108 27.43 -1.43 6.03
C ALA A 108 28.44 -1.14 4.90
N GLU A 109 29.61 -0.59 5.22
CA GLU A 109 30.70 -0.36 4.27
C GLU A 109 31.39 -1.67 3.86
N LEU A 110 31.63 -2.58 4.80
CA LEU A 110 32.13 -3.92 4.51
C LEU A 110 31.15 -4.72 3.64
N LEU A 111 29.85 -4.64 3.94
CA LEU A 111 28.82 -5.26 3.12
C LEU A 111 28.75 -4.64 1.72
N PHE A 112 28.99 -3.34 1.60
CA PHE A 112 29.09 -2.67 0.30
C PHE A 112 30.30 -3.17 -0.51
N ALA A 113 31.46 -3.38 0.13
CA ALA A 113 32.63 -3.97 -0.51
C ALA A 113 32.37 -5.41 -1.00
N MET A 114 31.50 -6.15 -0.32
CA MET A 114 31.00 -7.46 -0.77
C MET A 114 29.85 -7.38 -1.80
N GLY A 115 29.56 -6.19 -2.34
CA GLY A 115 28.54 -5.99 -3.38
C GLY A 115 27.11 -5.87 -2.86
N VAL A 116 26.90 -5.68 -1.55
CA VAL A 116 25.56 -5.53 -0.94
C VAL A 116 25.29 -4.04 -0.61
N PRO A 117 24.53 -3.31 -1.45
CA PRO A 117 24.32 -1.87 -1.28
C PRO A 117 23.23 -1.55 -0.24
N LEU A 118 23.57 -1.72 1.04
CA LEU A 118 22.67 -1.53 2.19
C LEU A 118 21.96 -0.16 2.21
N LYS A 119 22.70 0.92 1.93
CA LYS A 119 22.18 2.30 1.82
C LYS A 119 21.07 2.43 0.78
N ARG A 120 21.20 1.73 -0.36
CA ARG A 120 20.22 1.74 -1.45
C ARG A 120 18.98 0.97 -1.03
N HIS A 121 19.16 -0.18 -0.39
CA HIS A 121 18.09 -1.03 0.09
C HIS A 121 17.19 -0.36 1.14
N VAL A 122 17.79 0.34 2.10
CA VAL A 122 17.03 1.11 3.10
C VAL A 122 16.19 2.19 2.42
N ARG A 123 16.77 2.96 1.48
CA ARG A 123 16.03 3.98 0.71
C ARG A 123 14.86 3.37 -0.06
N ILE A 124 15.06 2.23 -0.73
CA ILE A 124 14.01 1.53 -1.46
C ILE A 124 12.87 1.13 -0.51
N LYS A 125 13.16 0.54 0.66
CA LYS A 125 12.12 0.14 1.62
C LYS A 125 11.30 1.32 2.14
N VAL A 126 11.96 2.43 2.48
CA VAL A 126 11.28 3.66 2.92
C VAL A 126 10.40 4.20 1.81
N PHE A 127 10.89 4.23 0.58
CA PHE A 127 10.15 4.71 -0.58
C PHE A 127 8.93 3.83 -0.89
N LEU A 128 9.08 2.50 -0.87
CA LEU A 128 7.97 1.56 -1.08
C LEU A 128 6.89 1.68 0.00
N SER A 129 7.28 1.85 1.27
CA SER A 129 6.31 2.14 2.34
C SER A 129 5.61 3.48 2.13
N GLY A 130 6.32 4.50 1.65
CA GLY A 130 5.73 5.79 1.29
C GLY A 130 4.71 5.68 0.15
N ILE A 131 5.04 4.92 -0.92
CA ILE A 131 4.12 4.66 -2.03
C ILE A 131 2.86 3.93 -1.54
N ALA A 132 3.01 2.89 -0.72
CA ALA A 132 1.87 2.14 -0.18
C ALA A 132 0.95 3.04 0.67
N ALA A 133 1.52 3.93 1.49
CA ALA A 133 0.74 4.90 2.25
C ALA A 133 0.00 5.88 1.33
N ALA A 134 0.67 6.43 0.32
CA ALA A 134 0.07 7.35 -0.64
C ALA A 134 -1.06 6.69 -1.44
N ALA A 135 -0.86 5.45 -1.89
CA ALA A 135 -1.88 4.68 -2.61
C ALA A 135 -3.15 4.50 -1.76
N LEU A 136 -3.00 4.14 -0.47
CA LEU A 136 -4.13 4.00 0.44
C LEU A 136 -4.83 5.33 0.74
N LEU A 137 -4.08 6.44 0.84
CA LEU A 137 -4.66 7.79 1.01
C LEU A 137 -5.42 8.24 -0.24
N LEU A 138 -4.89 7.98 -1.43
CA LEU A 138 -5.59 8.25 -2.69
C LEU A 138 -6.88 7.44 -2.78
N ASP A 139 -6.81 6.16 -2.41
CA ASP A 139 -7.97 5.26 -2.39
C ASP A 139 -9.02 5.69 -1.34
N LEU A 140 -8.59 6.32 -0.24
CA LEU A 140 -9.46 6.93 0.75
C LEU A 140 -10.13 8.21 0.25
N ALA A 141 -9.37 9.08 -0.41
CA ALA A 141 -9.84 10.40 -0.85
C ALA A 141 -10.71 10.32 -2.11
N LEU A 142 -10.34 9.48 -3.08
CA LEU A 142 -11.01 9.40 -4.39
C LEU A 142 -12.30 8.57 -4.34
N ALA A 143 -12.39 7.57 -3.47
CA ALA A 143 -13.58 6.74 -3.38
C ALA A 143 -14.89 7.48 -3.05
N PRO A 144 -14.95 8.40 -2.06
CA PRO A 144 -16.16 9.19 -1.81
C PRO A 144 -16.44 10.19 -2.94
N LEU A 145 -15.42 10.79 -3.53
CA LEU A 145 -15.57 11.73 -4.66
C LEU A 145 -16.18 11.05 -5.89
N LEU A 146 -15.69 9.85 -6.23
CA LEU A 146 -16.25 9.04 -7.30
C LEU A 146 -17.69 8.60 -6.97
N GLY A 147 -17.95 8.23 -5.71
CA GLY A 147 -19.30 7.91 -5.25
C GLY A 147 -20.30 9.06 -5.39
N GLN A 148 -19.89 10.29 -5.04
CA GLN A 148 -20.71 11.50 -5.15
C GLN A 148 -20.91 11.95 -6.61
N ALA A 149 -19.85 11.89 -7.43
CA ALA A 149 -19.93 12.20 -8.85
C ALA A 149 -20.93 11.28 -9.59
N LEU A 150 -20.97 10.00 -9.21
CA LEU A 150 -21.95 9.05 -9.77
C LEU A 150 -23.38 9.27 -9.28
N ALA A 151 -23.56 9.86 -8.09
CA ALA A 151 -24.87 10.18 -7.54
C ALA A 151 -25.49 11.41 -8.22
N THR A 152 -24.68 12.42 -8.51
CA THR A 152 -25.11 13.69 -9.13
C THR A 152 -25.47 13.57 -10.61
N VAL A 153 -24.91 12.61 -11.34
CA VAL A 153 -25.28 12.32 -12.74
C VAL A 153 -26.69 11.69 -12.88
N ASN A 154 -27.29 11.21 -11.76
CA ASN A 154 -28.60 10.56 -11.77
C ASN A 154 -29.76 11.44 -11.29
N THR A 155 -29.52 12.72 -10.98
CA THR A 155 -30.55 13.72 -10.65
C THR A 155 -30.71 14.68 -11.80
#